data_AF-A0AAU2NQ52-F1
#
_entry.id   AF-A0AAU2NQ52-F1
#
_cell.length_a   1.000
_cell.length_b   1.000
_cell.length_c   1.000
_cell.angle_alpha   90.00
_cell.angle_beta   90.00
_cell.angle_gamma   90.00
#
_symmetry.space_group_name_H-M   'P 1'
#
loop_
_entity.id
_entity.type
_entity.pdbx_description
1 polymer ?
#
loop_
_entity_poly.entity_id
_entity_poly.type
_entity_poly.pdbx_seq_one_letter_code
_entity_poly.pdbx_strand_id
1 'polypeptide(L)'
;MPYPLALALTLLVEVPLYTAALTRAGAVRPSRAVAAAVLVNLATHPLLWWSLSHGSWSTGSAAAYWTAFGLGEAAVCAVEAALLRPLAGLSLRGPLPWAAAGTANAASVLAGLLVAAAS
;
A
#
# COMPACT_ATOMS: atom_id res chain seq x y z
N MET A 1 0.21 -7.35 15.30
CA MET A 1 0.91 -8.31 14.42
C MET A 1 2.39 -7.95 14.33
N PRO A 2 3.34 -8.91 14.39
CA PRO A 2 4.76 -8.63 14.16
C PRO A 2 5.00 -8.03 12.76
N TYR A 3 5.91 -7.06 12.66
CA TYR A 3 6.21 -6.36 11.41
C TYR A 3 6.51 -7.28 10.21
N PRO A 4 7.33 -8.36 10.34
CA PRO A 4 7.62 -9.23 9.20
C PRO A 4 6.38 -9.90 8.62
N LEU A 5 5.42 -10.26 9.47
CA LEU A 5 4.16 -10.87 9.03
C LEU A 5 3.26 -9.84 8.34
N ALA A 6 3.23 -8.59 8.86
CA ALA A 6 2.53 -7.47 8.22
C ALA A 6 3.04 -7.23 6.81
N LEU A 7 4.37 -7.05 6.67
CA LEU A 7 4.97 -6.83 5.36
C LEU A 7 4.73 -8.01 4.41
N ALA A 8 4.84 -9.25 4.89
CA ALA A 8 4.60 -10.43 4.06
C ALA A 8 3.16 -10.49 3.54
N LEU A 9 2.16 -10.20 4.39
CA LEU A 9 0.76 -10.15 4.00
C LEU A 9 0.51 -9.05 2.96
N THR A 10 1.04 -7.85 3.20
CA THR A 10 0.95 -6.72 2.28
C THR A 10 1.53 -7.07 0.91
N LEU A 11 2.75 -7.62 0.87
CA LEU A 11 3.37 -8.04 -0.41
C LEU A 11 2.58 -9.15 -1.11
N LEU A 12 2.03 -10.10 -0.37
CA LEU A 12 1.22 -11.19 -0.93
C LEU A 12 -0.06 -10.67 -1.61
N VAL A 13 -0.66 -9.61 -1.07
CA VAL A 13 -1.91 -9.03 -1.57
C VAL A 13 -1.64 -8.01 -2.67
N GLU A 14 -0.72 -7.07 -2.43
CA GLU A 14 -0.54 -5.90 -3.28
C GLU A 14 0.27 -6.19 -4.53
N VAL A 15 1.31 -7.04 -4.46
CA VAL A 15 2.15 -7.33 -5.62
C VAL A 15 1.34 -7.95 -6.77
N PRO A 16 0.45 -8.95 -6.54
CA PRO A 16 -0.43 -9.45 -7.60
C PRO A 16 -1.38 -8.38 -8.16
N LEU A 17 -1.97 -7.54 -7.31
CA LEU A 17 -2.91 -6.50 -7.73
C LEU A 17 -2.24 -5.43 -8.58
N TYR A 18 -1.11 -4.89 -8.13
CA TYR A 18 -0.29 -3.97 -8.91
C TYR A 18 0.16 -4.63 -10.22
N THR A 19 0.68 -5.86 -10.15
CA THR A 19 1.15 -6.56 -11.36
C THR A 19 0.03 -6.70 -12.38
N ALA A 20 -1.16 -7.12 -11.96
CA ALA A 20 -2.32 -7.23 -12.84
C ALA A 20 -2.74 -5.87 -13.42
N ALA A 21 -2.85 -4.83 -12.60
CA ALA A 21 -3.24 -3.49 -13.06
C ALA A 21 -2.23 -2.89 -14.04
N LEU A 22 -0.94 -2.93 -13.70
CA LEU A 22 0.14 -2.35 -14.49
C LEU A 22 0.36 -3.11 -15.81
N THR A 23 0.27 -4.44 -15.81
CA THR A 23 0.44 -5.23 -17.03
C THR A 23 -0.76 -5.12 -17.97
N ARG A 24 -1.99 -5.20 -17.44
CA ARG A 24 -3.21 -5.24 -18.27
C ARG A 24 -3.67 -3.86 -18.73
N ALA A 25 -3.62 -2.86 -17.85
CA ALA A 25 -4.09 -1.51 -18.15
C ALA A 25 -2.95 -0.52 -18.46
N GLY A 26 -1.75 -0.77 -17.94
CA GLY A 26 -0.59 0.10 -18.13
C GLY A 26 0.40 -0.37 -19.21
N ALA A 27 0.19 -1.54 -19.81
CA ALA A 27 1.12 -2.18 -20.76
C ALA A 27 2.57 -2.28 -20.23
N VAL A 28 2.75 -2.35 -18.91
CA VAL A 28 4.06 -2.47 -18.26
C VAL A 28 4.53 -3.91 -18.36
N ARG A 29 5.82 -4.14 -18.64
CA ARG A 29 6.42 -5.49 -18.64
C ARG A 29 6.21 -6.15 -17.27
N PRO A 30 5.82 -7.44 -17.18
CA PRO A 30 5.51 -8.10 -15.90
C PRO A 30 6.63 -7.99 -14.86
N SER A 31 7.88 -8.22 -15.24
CA SER A 31 9.03 -8.09 -14.33
C SER A 31 9.18 -6.69 -13.75
N ARG A 32 8.96 -5.66 -14.58
CA ARG A 32 8.99 -4.26 -14.15
C ARG A 32 7.80 -3.92 -13.26
N ALA A 33 6.62 -4.47 -13.54
CA ALA A 33 5.44 -4.28 -12.71
C ALA A 33 5.61 -4.89 -11.31
N VAL A 34 6.13 -6.12 -11.23
CA VAL A 34 6.47 -6.78 -9.95
C VAL A 34 7.51 -5.96 -9.18
N ALA A 35 8.61 -5.56 -9.85
CA ALA A 35 9.65 -4.77 -9.20
C ALA A 35 9.10 -3.42 -8.69
N ALA A 36 8.29 -2.73 -9.49
CA ALA A 36 7.64 -1.49 -9.07
C ALA A 36 6.73 -1.72 -7.86
N ALA A 37 5.89 -2.76 -7.87
CA ALA A 37 4.99 -3.09 -6.77
C ALA A 37 5.75 -3.35 -5.45
N VAL A 38 6.83 -4.13 -5.51
CA VAL A 38 7.69 -4.41 -4.36
C VAL A 38 8.34 -3.12 -3.86
N LEU A 39 8.90 -2.29 -4.76
CA LEU A 39 9.60 -1.07 -4.38
C LEU A 39 8.69 -0.02 -3.75
N VAL A 40 7.46 0.15 -4.25
CA VAL A 40 6.51 1.10 -3.63
C VAL A 40 6.16 0.63 -2.21
N ASN A 41 5.83 -0.65 -2.04
CA ASN A 41 5.50 -1.25 -0.74
C ASN A 41 6.67 -1.13 0.26
N LEU A 42 7.89 -1.41 -0.18
CA LEU A 42 9.09 -1.27 0.65
C LEU A 42 9.37 0.18 1.06
N ALA A 43 8.94 1.16 0.24
CA ALA A 43 9.11 2.57 0.56
C ALA A 43 8.04 3.09 1.54
N THR A 44 6.81 2.58 1.47
CA THR A 44 5.65 3.12 2.20
C THR A 44 5.31 2.34 3.45
N HIS A 45 5.28 1.01 3.38
CA HIS A 45 4.81 0.15 4.47
C HIS A 45 5.63 0.31 5.77
N PRO A 46 6.99 0.34 5.76
CA PRO A 46 7.76 0.53 7.00
C PRO A 46 7.43 1.85 7.71
N LEU A 47 7.23 2.93 6.93
CA LEU A 47 6.95 4.26 7.47
C LEU A 47 5.56 4.32 8.10
N LEU A 48 4.53 3.83 7.39
CA LEU A 48 3.17 3.78 7.92
C LEU A 48 3.10 2.90 9.17
N TRP A 49 3.65 1.69 9.09
CA TRP A 49 3.66 0.75 10.21
C TRP A 49 4.35 1.34 11.44
N TRP A 50 5.52 1.97 11.27
CA TRP A 50 6.25 2.57 12.37
C TRP A 50 5.46 3.73 13.00
N SER A 51 4.89 4.61 12.18
CA SER A 51 4.08 5.76 12.63
C SER A 51 2.85 5.32 13.44
N LEU A 52 2.15 4.28 12.99
CA LEU A 52 0.97 3.77 13.68
C LEU A 52 1.30 2.94 14.92
N SER A 53 2.45 2.26 14.93
CA SER A 53 2.86 1.38 16.05
C SER A 53 3.58 2.14 17.17
N HIS A 54 4.25 3.25 16.85
CA HIS A 54 5.10 3.99 17.81
C HIS A 54 4.75 5.48 17.91
N GLY A 55 3.85 6.00 17.07
CA GLY A 55 3.40 7.39 17.18
C GLY A 55 2.54 7.63 18.41
N SER A 56 2.38 8.89 18.80
CA SER A 56 1.56 9.29 19.96
C SER A 56 0.08 8.89 19.83
N TRP A 57 -0.39 8.61 18.61
CA TRP A 57 -1.72 8.08 18.30
C TRP A 57 -1.91 6.63 18.76
N SER A 58 -0.84 5.84 18.88
CA SER A 58 -0.90 4.42 19.27
C SER A 58 -1.38 4.22 20.71
N THR A 59 -1.13 5.20 21.59
CA THR A 59 -1.56 5.22 22.99
C THR A 59 -2.72 6.20 23.23
N GLY A 60 -3.25 6.79 22.16
CA GLY A 60 -4.31 7.80 22.21
C GLY A 60 -5.72 7.22 22.23
N SER A 61 -6.73 8.08 22.02
CA SER A 61 -8.10 7.63 21.85
C SER A 61 -8.26 6.85 20.54
N ALA A 62 -9.26 5.95 20.49
CA ALA A 62 -9.59 5.22 19.25
C ALA A 62 -9.85 6.17 18.07
N ALA A 63 -10.49 7.31 18.31
CA ALA A 63 -10.74 8.33 17.28
C ALA A 63 -9.42 8.91 16.72
N ALA A 64 -8.43 9.18 17.58
CA ALA A 64 -7.13 9.68 17.14
C ALA A 64 -6.39 8.62 16.29
N TYR A 65 -6.40 7.36 16.73
CA TYR A 65 -5.82 6.26 15.97
C TYR A 65 -6.45 6.11 14.58
N TRP A 66 -7.78 6.02 14.50
CA TRP A 66 -8.48 5.82 13.23
C TRP A 66 -8.34 7.03 12.28
N THR A 67 -8.25 8.24 12.82
CA THR A 67 -7.97 9.44 12.03
C THR A 67 -6.55 9.37 11.45
N ALA A 68 -5.55 9.06 12.27
CA ALA A 68 -4.17 8.92 11.82
C ALA A 68 -4.01 7.79 10.79
N PHE A 69 -4.69 6.67 11.00
CA PHE A 69 -4.76 5.56 10.06
C PHE A 69 -5.31 6.00 8.71
N GLY A 70 -6.50 6.61 8.66
CA GLY A 70 -7.13 7.04 7.40
C GLY A 70 -6.30 8.07 6.64
N LEU A 71 -5.70 9.04 7.33
CA LEU A 71 -4.79 10.01 6.71
C LEU A 71 -3.50 9.36 6.22
N GLY A 72 -2.96 8.41 6.98
CA GLY A 72 -1.77 7.64 6.62
C GLY A 72 -1.97 6.82 5.35
N GLU A 73 -3.08 6.08 5.26
CA GLU A 73 -3.47 5.31 4.07
C GLU A 73 -3.64 6.21 2.83
N ALA A 74 -4.31 7.36 2.99
CA ALA A 74 -4.46 8.33 1.90
C ALA A 74 -3.11 8.87 1.42
N ALA A 75 -2.19 9.17 2.35
CA ALA A 75 -0.85 9.62 2.04
C ALA A 75 -0.02 8.52 1.36
N VAL A 76 -0.10 7.28 1.83
CA VAL A 76 0.56 6.11 1.21
C VAL A 76 0.05 5.95 -0.22
N CYS A 77 -1.27 5.90 -0.45
CA CYS A 77 -1.83 5.79 -1.78
C CYS A 77 -1.30 6.87 -2.74
N ALA A 78 -1.17 8.12 -2.26
CA ALA A 78 -0.64 9.22 -3.06
C ALA A 78 0.86 9.08 -3.36
N VAL A 79 1.66 8.65 -2.37
CA VAL A 79 3.10 8.42 -2.53
C VAL A 79 3.34 7.26 -3.50
N GLU A 80 2.62 6.16 -3.38
CA GLU A 80 2.79 5.00 -4.27
C GLU A 80 2.38 5.34 -5.70
N ALA A 81 1.25 6.03 -5.89
CA ALA A 81 0.84 6.54 -7.19
C ALA A 81 1.92 7.43 -7.81
N ALA A 82 2.55 8.30 -7.02
CA ALA A 82 3.65 9.15 -7.46
C ALA A 82 4.91 8.33 -7.84
N LEU A 83 5.27 7.33 -7.04
CA LEU A 83 6.42 6.45 -7.28
C LEU A 83 6.26 5.57 -8.52
N LEU A 84 5.02 5.24 -8.93
CA LEU A 84 4.78 4.50 -10.18
C LEU A 84 5.21 5.27 -11.43
N ARG A 85 5.32 6.60 -11.38
CA ARG A 85 5.83 7.38 -12.53
C ARG A 85 7.27 7.02 -12.88
N PRO A 86 8.27 7.18 -12.00
CA PRO A 86 9.63 6.76 -12.31
C PRO A 86 9.77 5.23 -12.42
N LEU A 87 9.06 4.45 -11.59
CA LEU A 87 9.24 2.99 -11.55
C LEU A 87 8.61 2.26 -12.73
N ALA A 88 7.41 2.67 -13.15
CA ALA A 88 6.63 2.00 -14.20
C ALA A 88 6.42 2.86 -15.46
N GLY A 89 6.82 4.13 -15.45
CA GLY A 89 6.65 5.04 -16.60
C GLY A 89 5.24 5.61 -16.73
N LEU A 90 4.44 5.56 -15.67
CA LEU A 90 3.05 6.02 -15.72
C LEU A 90 2.91 7.54 -15.58
N SER A 91 1.88 8.09 -16.22
CA SER A 91 1.49 9.49 -16.06
C SER A 91 0.59 9.67 -14.84
N LEU A 92 0.90 10.63 -13.98
CA LEU A 92 0.07 11.00 -12.82
C LEU A 92 -1.24 11.69 -13.21
N ARG A 93 -1.35 12.13 -14.47
CA ARG A 93 -2.60 12.70 -15.01
C ARG A 93 -3.63 11.62 -15.35
N GLY A 94 -3.19 10.38 -15.51
CA GLY A 94 -4.08 9.24 -15.76
C GLY A 94 -4.64 8.66 -14.46
N PRO A 95 -5.80 7.98 -14.49
CA PRO A 95 -6.40 7.39 -13.29
C PRO A 95 -5.66 6.14 -12.79
N LEU A 96 -4.86 5.48 -13.65
CA LEU A 96 -4.28 4.17 -13.37
C LEU A 96 -3.41 4.11 -12.10
N PRO A 97 -2.43 5.02 -11.86
CA PRO A 97 -1.60 4.95 -10.65
C PRO A 97 -2.42 5.06 -9.37
N TRP A 98 -3.44 5.93 -9.38
CA TRP A 98 -4.34 6.18 -8.25
C TRP A 98 -5.28 5.00 -7.99
N ALA A 99 -5.87 4.45 -9.05
CA ALA A 99 -6.75 3.28 -8.94
C ALA A 99 -5.97 2.04 -8.48
N ALA A 100 -4.77 1.83 -9.00
CA ALA A 100 -3.90 0.73 -8.59
C ALA A 100 -3.51 0.84 -7.12
N ALA A 101 -3.01 2.00 -6.68
CA ALA A 101 -2.63 2.22 -5.30
C ALA A 101 -3.81 2.12 -4.34
N GLY A 102 -4.92 2.82 -4.62
CA GLY A 102 -6.11 2.78 -3.77
C GLY A 102 -6.70 1.38 -3.65
N THR A 103 -6.75 0.61 -4.74
CA THR A 103 -7.29 -0.75 -4.73
C THR A 103 -6.36 -1.72 -4.00
N ALA A 104 -5.05 -1.62 -4.21
CA ALA A 104 -4.05 -2.45 -3.54
C ALA A 104 -4.08 -2.22 -2.02
N ASN A 105 -4.02 -0.96 -1.58
CA ASN A 105 -4.06 -0.61 -0.15
C ASN A 105 -5.38 -1.03 0.48
N ALA A 106 -6.53 -0.76 -0.15
CA ALA A 106 -7.83 -1.17 0.40
C ALA A 106 -7.92 -2.70 0.57
N ALA A 107 -7.42 -3.48 -0.40
CA ALA A 107 -7.38 -4.93 -0.30
C ALA A 107 -6.43 -5.41 0.80
N SER A 108 -5.28 -4.77 0.95
CA SER A 108 -4.26 -5.05 1.98
C SER A 108 -4.80 -4.78 3.39
N VAL A 109 -5.48 -3.64 3.59
CA VAL A 109 -6.18 -3.28 4.83
C VAL A 109 -7.26 -4.32 5.15
N LEU A 110 -8.11 -4.67 4.17
CA LEU A 110 -9.15 -5.66 4.37
C LEU A 110 -8.56 -7.02 4.77
N ALA A 111 -7.49 -7.46 4.10
CA ALA A 111 -6.79 -8.70 4.44
C ALA A 111 -6.25 -8.66 5.88
N GLY A 112 -5.64 -7.54 6.29
CA GLY A 112 -5.18 -7.34 7.66
C GLY A 112 -6.31 -7.42 8.70
N LEU A 113 -7.46 -6.78 8.42
CA LEU A 113 -8.64 -6.84 9.29
C LEU A 113 -9.21 -8.26 9.40
N LEU A 114 -9.27 -9.00 8.29
CA LEU A 114 -9.74 -10.39 8.29
C LEU A 114 -8.82 -11.31 9.09
N VAL A 115 -7.49 -11.15 8.96
CA VAL A 115 -6.53 -11.92 9.76
C VAL A 115 -6.68 -11.60 11.24
N ALA A 116 -6.83 -10.32 11.59
CA ALA A 116 -7.02 -9.89 12.99
C ALA A 116 -8.35 -10.38 13.59
N ALA A 117 -9.40 -10.51 12.79
CA ALA A 117 -10.69 -11.04 13.24
C ALA A 117 -10.69 -12.57 13.43
N ALA A 118 -9.74 -13.28 12.82
CA ALA A 118 -9.61 -14.73 12.88
C ALA A 118 -8.61 -15.22 13.95
N SER A 119 -7.89 -14.32 14.61
CA SER A 119 -6.87 -14.58 15.64
C SER A 119 -7.35 -14.24 17.03
#